data_AF-D3PIR5-F1
#
_entry.id   AF-D3PIR5-F1
#
_cell.length_a   1.000
_cell.length_b   1.000
_cell.length_c   1.000
_cell.angle_alpha   90.00
_cell.angle_beta   90.00
_cell.angle_gamma   90.00
#
_symmetry.space_group_name_H-M   'P 1'
#
loop_
_entity.id
_entity.type
_entity.pdbx_description
1 polymer ?
#
loop_
_entity_poly.entity_id
_entity_poly.type
_entity_poly.pdbx_seq_one_letter_code
_entity_poly.pdbx_strand_id
1 'polypeptide(L)'
;MAELIRKILVHTEAKWENEFISIEDWRSGLKEQTKSKHLPLLEVDSSCGKKILQESDAIISLLGAASGLMPTEMCPMYRVRVFMGIYRDIVMQGKSFFCQTDQEKKLD
;
A
#
# COMPACT_ATOMS: atom_id res chain seq x y z
N MET A 1 2.10 -0.76 -4.72
CA MET A 1 0.82 -0.64 -3.99
C MET A 1 0.63 0.70 -3.28
N ALA A 2 1.64 1.32 -2.65
CA ALA A 2 1.53 2.64 -2.01
C ALA A 2 0.93 3.74 -2.93
N GLU A 3 1.26 3.70 -4.23
CA GLU A 3 0.73 4.65 -5.20
C GLU A 3 -0.79 4.56 -5.38
N LEU A 4 -1.36 3.35 -5.30
CA LEU A 4 -2.82 3.19 -5.38
C LEU A 4 -3.51 3.78 -4.15
N ILE A 5 -2.90 3.65 -2.96
CA ILE A 5 -3.38 4.33 -1.74
C ILE A 5 -3.40 5.84 -1.94
N ARG A 6 -2.31 6.43 -2.45
CA ARG A 6 -2.25 7.87 -2.73
C ARG A 6 -3.34 8.32 -3.69
N LYS A 7 -3.59 7.58 -4.77
CA LYS A 7 -4.66 7.90 -5.73
C LYS A 7 -6.05 7.87 -5.08
N ILE A 8 -6.31 6.93 -4.18
CA ILE A 8 -7.57 6.91 -3.43
C ILE A 8 -7.65 8.12 -2.49
N LEU A 9 -6.58 8.45 -1.75
CA LEU A 9 -6.55 9.61 -0.85
C LEU A 9 -6.72 10.95 -1.60
N VAL A 10 -6.21 11.07 -2.82
CA VAL A 10 -6.49 12.23 -3.69
C VAL A 10 -7.97 12.31 -4.04
N HIS A 11 -8.62 11.16 -4.27
CA HIS A 11 -10.05 11.11 -4.58
C HIS A 11 -10.95 11.45 -3.38
N THR A 12 -10.49 11.21 -2.15
CA THR A 12 -11.30 11.43 -0.94
C THR A 12 -11.40 12.90 -0.52
N GLU A 13 -10.67 13.81 -1.19
CA GLU A 13 -10.48 15.21 -0.80
C GLU A 13 -9.98 15.41 0.64
N ALA A 14 -9.52 14.33 1.30
CA ALA A 14 -8.99 14.41 2.65
C ALA A 14 -7.60 15.06 2.64
N LYS A 15 -7.24 15.74 3.74
CA LYS A 15 -5.86 16.16 3.97
C LYS A 15 -5.01 14.95 4.30
N TRP A 16 -3.89 14.79 3.62
CA TRP A 16 -2.93 13.72 3.86
C TRP A 16 -1.51 14.21 3.56
N GLU A 17 -0.54 13.57 4.19
CA GLU A 17 0.88 13.85 3.98
C GLU A 17 1.58 12.63 3.37
N ASN A 18 2.51 12.87 2.46
CA ASN A 18 3.31 11.82 1.82
C ASN A 18 4.71 11.79 2.42
N GLU A 19 4.95 10.85 3.32
CA GLU A 19 6.27 10.64 3.89
C GLU A 19 7.03 9.56 3.10
N PHE A 20 8.23 9.92 2.63
CA PHE A 20 9.17 8.96 2.05
C PHE A 20 10.21 8.60 3.10
N ILE A 21 10.25 7.31 3.44
CA ILE A 21 11.19 6.78 4.43
C ILE A 21 12.48 6.39 3.72
N SER A 22 13.61 6.94 4.17
CA SER A 22 14.94 6.57 3.67
C SER A 22 15.29 5.13 4.06
N ILE A 23 16.28 4.54 3.38
CA ILE A 23 16.74 3.17 3.72
C ILE A 23 17.37 3.15 5.12
N GLU A 24 18.05 4.24 5.48
CA GLU A 24 18.69 4.45 6.77
C GLU A 24 17.65 4.50 7.89
N ASP A 25 16.62 5.32 7.75
CA ASP A 25 15.52 5.45 8.72
C ASP A 25 14.73 4.15 8.86
N TRP A 26 14.53 3.45 7.75
CA TRP A 26 13.89 2.15 7.76
C TRP A 26 14.68 1.13 8.58
N ARG A 27 16.01 1.11 8.42
CA ARG A 27 16.91 0.18 9.12
C ARG A 27 17.20 0.58 10.56
N SER A 28 17.15 1.87 10.89
CA SER A 28 17.55 2.39 12.21
C SER A 28 16.55 2.10 13.33
N GLY A 29 15.33 1.65 13.00
CA GLY A 29 14.38 1.15 14.00
C GLY A 29 12.94 1.08 13.53
N LEU A 30 12.57 1.82 12.48
CA LEU A 30 11.18 1.91 12.04
C LEU A 30 10.63 0.56 11.56
N LYS A 31 11.47 -0.26 10.91
CA LYS A 31 11.11 -1.63 10.53
C LYS A 31 10.70 -2.50 11.73
N GLU A 32 11.44 -2.43 12.83
CA GLU A 32 11.20 -3.28 14.01
C GLU A 32 9.99 -2.82 14.85
N GLN A 33 9.59 -1.55 14.71
CA GLN A 33 8.37 -1.02 15.33
C GLN A 33 7.10 -1.42 14.57
N THR A 34 7.23 -1.94 13.35
CA THR A 34 6.10 -2.33 12.51
C THR A 34 5.88 -3.84 12.54
N LYS A 35 4.62 -4.27 12.70
CA LYS A 35 4.27 -5.70 12.80
C LYS A 35 4.54 -6.45 11.49
N SER A 36 4.23 -5.82 10.35
CA SER A 36 4.42 -6.40 9.02
C SER A 36 5.87 -6.36 8.56
N LYS A 37 6.74 -5.54 9.18
CA LYS A 37 8.10 -5.26 8.73
C LYS A 37 8.19 -4.86 7.25
N HIS A 38 7.11 -4.27 6.73
CA HIS A 38 6.94 -3.90 5.33
C HIS A 38 6.17 -2.58 5.20
N LEU A 39 6.56 -1.78 4.23
CA LEU A 39 5.82 -0.61 3.75
C LEU A 39 4.81 -1.02 2.67
N PRO A 40 3.72 -0.26 2.44
CA PRO A 40 3.37 1.02 3.07
C PRO A 40 2.70 0.87 4.44
N LEU A 41 2.80 1.94 5.23
CA LEU A 41 2.02 2.18 6.45
C LEU A 41 1.09 3.36 6.17
N LEU A 42 -0.11 3.33 6.74
CA LEU A 42 -1.00 4.49 6.75
C LEU A 42 -1.34 4.84 8.18
N GLU A 43 -0.95 6.04 8.58
CA GLU A 43 -1.28 6.59 9.88
C GLU A 43 -2.57 7.40 9.77
N VAL A 44 -3.50 7.16 10.70
CA VAL A 44 -4.82 7.81 10.71
C VAL A 44 -5.11 8.32 12.11
N ASP A 45 -5.40 9.61 12.21
CA ASP A 45 -5.96 10.20 13.42
C ASP A 45 -7.42 9.80 13.57
N SER A 46 -7.73 9.10 14.67
CA SER A 46 -9.10 8.75 15.03
C SER A 46 -9.50 9.44 16.32
N SER A 47 -10.81 9.53 16.59
CA SER A 47 -11.34 10.05 17.85
C SER A 47 -10.81 9.33 19.09
N CYS A 48 -10.29 8.11 18.93
CA CYS A 48 -9.72 7.29 20.01
C CYS A 48 -8.17 7.32 20.03
N GLY A 49 -7.55 8.24 19.28
CA GLY A 49 -6.10 8.35 19.11
C GLY A 49 -5.61 7.86 17.74
N LYS A 50 -4.29 7.90 17.59
CA LYS A 50 -3.58 7.60 16.35
C LYS A 50 -3.52 6.09 16.08
N LYS A 51 -3.89 5.68 14.87
CA LYS A 51 -3.88 4.28 14.42
C LYS A 51 -2.92 4.09 13.25
N ILE A 52 -2.16 3.00 13.27
CA ILE A 52 -1.28 2.61 12.17
C ILE A 52 -1.90 1.42 11.46
N LEU A 53 -2.29 1.63 10.21
CA LEU A 53 -2.79 0.61 9.30
C LEU A 53 -1.62 0.02 8.49
N GLN A 54 -1.67 -1.28 8.29
CA GLN A 54 -0.66 -2.07 7.57
C GLN A 54 -1.38 -2.95 6.53
N GLU A 55 -0.62 -3.59 5.65
CA GLU A 55 -1.12 -4.37 4.52
C GLU A 55 -1.83 -3.51 3.46
N SER A 56 -1.16 -3.29 2.33
CA SER A 56 -1.64 -2.35 1.31
C SER A 56 -3.04 -2.67 0.81
N ASP A 57 -3.37 -3.95 0.64
CA ASP A 57 -4.65 -4.38 0.08
C ASP A 57 -5.81 -4.17 1.06
N ALA A 58 -5.53 -4.33 2.36
CA ALA A 58 -6.48 -4.01 3.42
C ALA A 58 -6.73 -2.50 3.50
N ILE A 59 -5.66 -1.69 3.42
CA ILE A 59 -5.77 -0.22 3.38
C ILE A 59 -6.58 0.24 2.17
N ILE A 60 -6.28 -0.29 0.97
CA ILE A 60 -7.01 0.03 -0.26
C ILE A 60 -8.48 -0.34 -0.14
N SER A 61 -8.78 -1.52 0.41
CA SER A 61 -10.17 -1.97 0.60
C SER A 61 -10.93 -1.06 1.57
N LEU A 62 -10.29 -0.68 2.68
CA LEU A 62 -10.86 0.21 3.68
C LEU A 62 -11.14 1.61 3.10
N LEU A 63 -10.13 2.23 2.49
CA LEU A 63 -10.27 3.57 1.91
C LEU A 63 -11.25 3.57 0.73
N GLY A 64 -11.17 2.55 -0.14
CA GLY A 64 -12.08 2.42 -1.27
C GLY A 64 -13.53 2.29 -0.83
N ALA A 65 -13.82 1.52 0.23
CA ALA A 65 -15.15 1.43 0.81
C ALA A 65 -15.60 2.77 1.43
N ALA A 66 -14.73 3.43 2.20
CA ALA A 66 -15.03 4.73 2.81
C ALA A 66 -15.29 5.84 1.78
N SER A 67 -14.73 5.71 0.56
CA SER A 67 -14.82 6.70 -0.51
C SER A 67 -15.90 6.38 -1.55
N GLY A 68 -16.68 5.31 -1.35
CA GLY A 68 -17.67 4.86 -2.35
C GLY A 68 -17.07 4.29 -3.65
N LEU A 69 -15.76 4.01 -3.68
CA LEU A 69 -15.07 3.42 -4.83
C LEU A 69 -15.16 1.88 -4.85
N MET A 70 -15.51 1.26 -3.73
CA MET A 70 -15.77 -0.17 -3.66
C MET A 70 -17.27 -0.46 -3.80
N PRO A 71 -17.68 -1.35 -4.71
CA PRO A 71 -19.08 -1.74 -4.82
C PRO A 71 -19.58 -2.43 -3.56
N THR A 72 -20.84 -2.20 -3.21
CA THR A 72 -21.52 -2.89 -2.10
C THR A 72 -22.15 -4.22 -2.52
N GLU A 73 -22.46 -4.38 -3.81
CA GLU A 73 -23.00 -5.60 -4.39
C GLU A 73 -21.91 -6.66 -4.61
N MET A 74 -22.26 -7.93 -4.34
CA MET A 74 -21.31 -9.05 -4.38
C MET A 74 -20.67 -9.26 -5.75
N CYS A 75 -21.45 -9.22 -6.84
CA CYS A 75 -20.94 -9.51 -8.17
C CYS A 75 -19.97 -8.41 -8.69
N PRO A 76 -20.30 -7.11 -8.62
CA PRO A 76 -19.34 -6.04 -8.87
C PRO A 76 -18.11 -6.09 -7.95
N MET A 77 -18.30 -6.36 -6.65
CA MET A 77 -17.18 -6.48 -5.70
C MET A 77 -16.23 -7.61 -6.07
N TYR A 78 -16.75 -8.75 -6.51
CA TYR A 78 -15.94 -9.87 -6.99
C TYR A 78 -15.07 -9.46 -8.19
N ARG A 79 -15.63 -8.74 -9.17
CA ARG A 79 -14.86 -8.25 -10.33
C ARG A 79 -13.72 -7.33 -9.92
N VAL A 80 -13.96 -6.41 -8.98
CA VAL A 80 -12.91 -5.52 -8.46
C VAL A 80 -11.81 -6.33 -7.77
N ARG A 81 -12.17 -7.33 -6.94
CA ARG A 81 -11.19 -8.20 -6.26
C ARG A 81 -10.34 -9.00 -7.25
N VAL A 82 -10.94 -9.55 -8.31
CA VAL A 82 -10.20 -10.26 -9.36
C VAL A 82 -9.21 -9.33 -10.05
N PHE A 83 -9.64 -8.13 -10.45
CA PHE A 83 -8.76 -7.15 -11.08
C PHE A 83 -7.59 -6.74 -10.16
N MET A 84 -7.87 -6.52 -8.88
CA MET A 84 -6.84 -6.22 -7.88
C MET A 84 -5.82 -7.36 -7.73
N GLY A 85 -6.27 -8.61 -7.77
CA GLY A 85 -5.39 -9.79 -7.77
C GLY A 85 -4.46 -9.80 -8.99
N ILE A 86 -5.03 -9.65 -10.19
CA ILE A 86 -4.25 -9.61 -11.44
C ILE A 86 -3.24 -8.46 -11.42
N TYR A 87 -3.66 -7.27 -10.99
CA TYR A 87 -2.75 -6.12 -10.87
C TYR A 87 -1.60 -6.40 -9.90
N ARG A 88 -1.88 -7.02 -8.75
CA ARG A 88 -0.85 -7.40 -7.77
C ARG A 88 0.14 -8.38 -8.38
N ASP A 89 -0.34 -9.40 -9.10
CA ASP A 89 0.52 -10.39 -9.73
C ASP A 89 1.46 -9.74 -10.76
N ILE A 90 0.94 -8.82 -11.59
CA ILE A 90 1.76 -8.05 -12.54
C ILE A 90 2.83 -7.22 -11.82
N VAL A 91 2.46 -6.51 -10.75
CA VAL A 91 3.41 -5.70 -9.96
C VAL A 91 4.48 -6.58 -9.32
N MET A 92 4.13 -7.77 -8.83
CA MET A 92 5.09 -8.72 -8.24
C MET A 92 6.07 -9.25 -9.28
N GLN A 93 5.62 -9.56 -10.50
CA GLN A 93 6.50 -9.95 -11.60
C GLN A 93 7.45 -8.82 -11.98
N GLY A 94 6.95 -7.60 -12.13
CA GLY A 94 7.78 -6.42 -12.39
C GLY A 94 8.83 -6.20 -11.31
N LYS A 95 8.43 -6.32 -10.02
CA LYS A 95 9.37 -6.21 -8.89
C LYS A 95 10.47 -7.27 -8.96
N SER A 96 10.12 -8.52 -9.27
CA SER A 96 11.12 -9.60 -9.42
C SER A 96 12.15 -9.25 -10.50
N PHE A 97 11.70 -8.77 -11.65
CA PHE A 97 12.58 -8.37 -12.76
C PHE A 97 13.56 -7.25 -12.36
N PHE A 98 13.08 -6.20 -11.68
CA PHE A 98 13.95 -5.12 -11.21
C PHE A 98 14.92 -5.56 -10.11
N CYS A 99 14.48 -6.41 -9.18
CA CYS A 99 15.37 -6.91 -8.13
C CYS A 99 16.46 -7.86 -8.66
N GLN A 100 16.19 -8.63 -9.71
CA GLN A 100 17.19 -9.50 -10.34
C GLN A 100 18.24 -8.69 -11.12
N THR A 101 17.81 -7.71 -11.92
CA THR A 101 18.71 -6.85 -12.68
C THR A 101 19.65 -6.01 -11.78
N ASP A 102 19.21 -5.63 -10.58
CA ASP A 102 20.07 -4.98 -9.57
C ASP A 102 21.11 -5.90 -8.92
N GLN A 103 20.88 -7.23 -8.94
CA GLN A 103 21.87 -8.21 -8.45
C GLN A 103 22.93 -8.49 -9.51
N GLU A 104 22.54 -8.57 -10.78
CA GLU A 104 23.47 -8.75 -11.91
C GLU A 104 24.45 -7.56 -12.01
N LYS A 105 23.98 -6.33 -11.86
CA LYS A 105 24.83 -5.12 -11.87
C LYS A 105 25.82 -4.99 -10.69
N LYS A 106 25.70 -5.80 -9.64
CA LYS A 106 26.63 -5.79 -8.49
C LYS A 106 27.73 -6.84 -8.61
N LEU A 107 27.68 -7.68 -9.64
CA LEU A 107 28.64 -8.76 -9.91
C LEU A 107 29.64 -8.41 -11.01
N ASP A 108 29.46 -7.26 -11.67
CA ASP A 108 30.42 -6.61 -12.59
C ASP A 108 31.17 -5.47 -11.87
#